data_AF-A0A0M8YPB7-F1
#
_entry.id   AF-A0A0M8YPB7-F1
#
_cell.length_a   1.000
_cell.length_b   1.000
_cell.length_c   1.000
_cell.angle_alpha   90.00
_cell.angle_beta   90.00
_cell.angle_gamma   90.00
#
_symmetry.space_group_name_H-M   'P 1'
#
loop_
_entity.id
_entity.type
_entity.pdbx_description
1 polymer ?
#
loop_
_entity_poly.entity_id
_entity_poly.type
_entity_poly.pdbx_seq_one_letter_code
_entity_poly.pdbx_strand_id
1 'polypeptide(L)'
;MTGRTVPGPERRLRLVDRGDVPTPPLRPGGYDPADYAPCVLRSAEEAGVSPLLVMTVLHNEAYKPHHPLLERLWQWWKPGASFGLANMHRTAFEQVRRTHGLAERWQDLRDDPAFAVHAAALHLKDLDRSLPERHAHRYTRDELLALGYNTGARNMRLFARGVPPGPMARSYLRRFRDHRSRAAEILADHHEPYDSATG
;
A
#
# COMPACT_ATOMS: atom_id res chain seq x y z
N MET A 1 35.24 -44.49 26.79
CA MET A 1 35.25 -43.03 26.52
C MET A 1 35.95 -42.84 25.20
N THR A 2 35.45 -42.27 24.12
CA THR A 2 34.19 -41.58 23.79
C THR A 2 34.18 -41.59 22.26
N GLY A 3 33.18 -42.21 21.64
CA GLY A 3 32.90 -41.96 20.23
C GLY A 3 32.21 -40.61 20.09
N ARG A 4 32.58 -39.81 19.10
CA ARG A 4 31.61 -39.03 18.33
C ARG A 4 32.21 -38.46 17.05
N THR A 5 31.57 -38.89 15.97
CA THR A 5 31.76 -38.55 14.57
C THR A 5 31.01 -37.25 14.25
N VAL A 6 31.64 -36.38 13.44
CA VAL A 6 31.16 -35.26 12.58
C VAL A 6 30.20 -34.18 13.13
N PRO A 7 30.35 -32.95 12.59
CA PRO A 7 29.21 -32.27 12.01
C PRO A 7 29.47 -31.90 10.54
N GLY A 8 28.61 -32.40 9.64
CA GLY A 8 28.51 -31.92 8.27
C GLY A 8 27.84 -30.55 8.21
N PRO A 9 28.16 -29.69 7.23
CA PRO A 9 27.47 -28.42 7.04
C PRO A 9 26.24 -28.63 6.14
N GLU A 10 25.18 -29.22 6.69
CA GLU A 10 23.87 -29.23 6.03
C GLU A 10 22.83 -28.56 6.90
N ARG A 11 22.74 -27.23 6.76
CA ARG A 11 21.46 -26.49 6.73
C ARG A 11 21.75 -25.04 6.37
N ARG A 12 22.16 -24.84 5.12
CA ARG A 12 21.83 -23.62 4.40
C ARG A 12 20.31 -23.62 4.28
N LEU A 13 19.65 -22.98 5.24
CA LEU A 13 18.22 -22.69 5.18
C LEU A 13 17.97 -22.09 3.80
N ARG A 14 17.14 -22.81 3.04
CA ARG A 14 16.68 -22.45 1.72
C ARG A 14 16.18 -21.02 1.79
N LEU A 15 16.95 -20.10 1.21
CA LEU A 15 16.40 -18.85 0.71
C LEU A 15 15.31 -19.30 -0.26
N VAL A 16 14.05 -19.10 0.13
CA VAL A 16 12.95 -19.24 -0.79
C VAL A 16 13.21 -18.17 -1.84
N ASP A 17 13.58 -18.65 -3.03
CA ASP A 17 13.64 -17.90 -4.27
C ASP A 17 12.27 -17.27 -4.51
N ARG A 18 12.06 -16.08 -3.94
CA ARG A 18 10.93 -15.21 -4.24
C ARG A 18 11.32 -14.54 -5.55
N GLY A 19 10.78 -15.00 -6.68
CA GLY A 19 11.08 -14.48 -8.01
C GLY A 19 11.28 -12.97 -8.01
N ASP A 20 12.54 -12.56 -8.06
CA ASP A 20 12.98 -11.19 -7.81
C ASP A 20 12.82 -10.40 -9.10
N VAL A 21 11.70 -9.70 -9.22
CA VAL A 21 11.69 -8.46 -10.00
C VAL A 21 12.36 -7.43 -9.10
N PRO A 22 13.53 -6.86 -9.48
CA PRO A 22 14.21 -5.88 -8.66
C PRO A 22 13.28 -4.68 -8.40
N THR A 23 12.95 -4.44 -7.14
CA THR A 23 12.17 -3.25 -6.76
C THR A 23 13.08 -2.03 -6.80
N PRO A 24 12.72 -0.95 -7.51
CA PRO A 24 13.57 0.24 -7.57
C PRO A 24 13.69 0.90 -6.19
N PRO A 25 14.92 1.22 -5.73
CA PRO A 25 15.12 1.90 -4.45
C PRO A 25 14.52 3.31 -4.48
N LEU A 26 14.10 3.84 -3.32
CA LEU A 26 13.64 5.23 -3.24
C LEU A 26 14.79 6.17 -3.62
N ARG A 27 14.61 6.96 -4.70
CA ARG A 27 15.58 7.98 -5.12
C ARG A 27 15.24 9.35 -4.49
N PRO A 28 16.24 10.13 -4.05
CA PRO A 28 16.01 11.53 -3.69
C PRO A 28 15.67 12.32 -4.96
N GLY A 29 14.44 12.82 -5.06
CA GLY A 29 13.94 13.52 -6.26
C GLY A 29 12.45 13.30 -6.56
N GLY A 30 11.80 12.37 -5.83
CA GLY A 30 10.44 11.94 -6.10
C GLY A 30 10.46 10.52 -6.66
N TYR A 31 9.40 9.77 -6.37
CA TYR A 31 9.16 8.44 -6.92
C TYR A 31 7.91 8.52 -7.80
N ASP A 32 7.86 7.76 -8.89
CA ASP A 32 6.62 7.55 -9.63
C ASP A 32 5.99 6.24 -9.12
N PRO A 33 4.74 6.25 -8.61
CA PRO A 33 4.01 5.02 -8.29
C PRO A 33 3.99 4.00 -9.42
N ALA A 34 4.08 4.44 -10.68
CA ALA A 34 4.16 3.56 -11.84
C ALA A 34 5.36 2.59 -11.78
N ASP A 35 6.49 3.03 -11.23
CA ASP A 35 7.71 2.20 -11.10
C ASP A 35 7.51 0.97 -10.20
N TYR A 36 6.44 0.95 -9.40
CA TYR A 36 6.14 -0.09 -8.43
C TYR A 36 4.98 -1.00 -8.85
N ALA A 37 4.51 -0.91 -10.10
CA ALA A 37 3.39 -1.71 -10.60
C ALA A 37 3.58 -3.24 -10.42
N PRO A 38 4.76 -3.84 -10.66
CA PRO A 38 4.97 -5.26 -10.37
C PRO A 38 4.80 -5.61 -8.89
N CYS A 39 5.28 -4.74 -7.98
CA CYS A 39 5.11 -4.91 -6.53
C CYS A 39 3.64 -4.79 -6.12
N VAL A 40 2.90 -3.87 -6.76
CA VAL A 40 1.47 -3.68 -6.54
C VAL A 40 0.68 -4.90 -6.94
N LEU A 41 0.92 -5.46 -8.13
CA LEU A 41 0.24 -6.67 -8.61
C LEU A 41 0.43 -7.82 -7.62
N ARG A 42 1.67 -8.13 -7.26
CA ARG A 42 2.02 -9.19 -6.31
C ARG A 42 1.39 -8.97 -4.93
N SER A 43 1.57 -7.77 -4.37
CA SER A 43 1.08 -7.47 -3.02
C SER A 43 -0.44 -7.49 -2.94
N ALA A 44 -1.12 -7.02 -3.99
CA ALA A 44 -2.57 -7.03 -4.07
C ALA A 44 -3.11 -8.45 -4.17
N GLU A 45 -2.48 -9.31 -4.97
CA GLU A 45 -2.78 -10.73 -5.06
C GLU A 45 -2.63 -11.43 -3.70
N GLU A 46 -1.46 -11.28 -3.05
CA GLU A 46 -1.19 -11.87 -1.73
C GLU A 46 -2.18 -11.39 -0.65
N ALA A 47 -2.54 -10.11 -0.67
CA ALA A 47 -3.51 -9.54 0.26
C ALA A 47 -4.95 -9.92 -0.10
N GLY A 48 -5.25 -10.28 -1.34
CA GLY A 48 -6.61 -10.53 -1.84
C GLY A 48 -7.41 -9.23 -2.00
N VAL A 49 -6.75 -8.15 -2.44
CA VAL A 49 -7.37 -6.85 -2.72
C VAL A 49 -7.16 -6.47 -4.19
N SER A 50 -7.90 -5.48 -4.69
CA SER A 50 -7.75 -5.02 -6.07
C SER A 50 -6.40 -4.32 -6.29
N PRO A 51 -5.58 -4.71 -7.29
CA PRO A 51 -4.34 -4.00 -7.62
C PRO A 51 -4.62 -2.57 -8.09
N LEU A 52 -5.76 -2.35 -8.77
CA LEU A 52 -6.20 -1.02 -9.18
C LEU A 52 -6.44 -0.11 -7.95
N LEU A 53 -7.06 -0.64 -6.89
CA LEU A 53 -7.24 0.11 -5.64
C LEU A 53 -5.89 0.49 -5.03
N VAL A 54 -4.97 -0.47 -4.92
CA VAL A 54 -3.64 -0.23 -4.34
C VAL A 54 -2.89 0.83 -5.15
N MET A 55 -2.79 0.67 -6.48
CA MET A 55 -2.09 1.63 -7.35
C MET A 55 -2.70 3.04 -7.26
N THR A 56 -4.04 3.13 -7.25
CA THR A 56 -4.72 4.43 -7.15
C THR A 56 -4.46 5.11 -5.81
N VAL A 57 -4.41 4.35 -4.70
CA VAL A 57 -4.02 4.89 -3.39
C VAL A 57 -2.58 5.41 -3.43
N LEU A 58 -1.63 4.66 -4.00
CA LEU A 58 -0.24 5.12 -4.12
C LEU A 58 -0.11 6.42 -4.90
N HIS A 59 -0.82 6.57 -6.02
CA HIS A 59 -0.87 7.85 -6.75
C HIS A 59 -1.43 9.00 -5.91
N ASN A 60 -2.49 8.75 -5.14
CA ASN A 60 -3.09 9.77 -4.31
C ASN A 60 -2.20 10.18 -3.12
N GLU A 61 -1.36 9.27 -2.62
CA GLU A 61 -0.37 9.54 -1.56
C GLU A 61 0.91 10.20 -2.10
N ALA A 62 1.31 9.85 -3.33
CA ALA A 62 2.43 10.46 -4.04
C ALA A 62 2.14 11.92 -4.43
N TYR A 63 0.87 12.24 -4.71
CA TYR A 63 0.42 13.59 -5.04
C TYR A 63 0.50 14.52 -3.82
N LYS A 64 1.66 15.15 -3.64
CA LYS A 64 1.87 16.32 -2.75
C LYS A 64 2.10 17.56 -3.61
N PRO A 65 1.05 18.32 -3.97
CA PRO A 65 1.24 19.63 -4.56
C PRO A 65 1.80 20.57 -3.50
N HIS A 66 2.78 21.38 -3.89
CA HIS A 66 3.35 22.49 -3.12
C HIS A 66 2.27 23.53 -2.79
N HIS A 67 1.43 23.26 -1.78
CA HIS A 67 0.41 24.20 -1.31
C HIS A 67 0.82 24.75 0.07
N PRO A 68 0.97 26.07 0.25
CA PRO A 68 1.56 26.68 1.45
C PRO A 68 0.76 26.42 2.76
N LEU A 69 -0.55 26.19 2.66
CA LEU A 69 -1.37 25.76 3.80
C LEU A 69 -1.13 24.29 4.22
N LEU A 70 -0.71 23.44 3.28
CA LEU A 70 -0.33 22.05 3.56
C LEU A 70 1.03 21.97 4.24
N GLU A 71 1.99 22.82 3.89
CA GLU A 71 3.30 22.89 4.55
C GLU A 71 3.20 23.23 6.04
N ARG A 72 2.32 24.18 6.39
CA ARG A 72 2.09 24.58 7.80
C ARG A 72 1.44 23.47 8.62
N LEU A 73 0.52 22.71 8.02
CA LEU A 73 -0.07 21.54 8.64
C LEU A 73 0.96 20.38 8.70
N TRP A 74 1.80 20.23 7.68
CA TRP A 74 2.88 19.23 7.60
C TRP A 74 3.96 19.44 8.67
N GLN A 75 4.36 20.69 8.93
CA GLN A 75 5.33 21.02 9.99
C GLN A 75 4.77 20.79 11.39
N TRP A 76 3.47 21.03 11.60
CA TRP A 76 2.78 20.76 12.87
C TRP A 76 2.59 19.26 13.15
N TRP A 77 2.62 18.41 12.10
CA TRP A 77 2.31 16.97 12.16
C TRP A 77 3.54 16.04 12.33
N LYS A 78 4.77 16.58 12.41
CA LYS A 78 6.00 15.77 12.54
C LYS A 78 6.49 15.61 14.00
N PRO A 79 5.73 14.90 14.83
CA PRO A 79 6.30 13.89 15.73
C PRO A 79 5.56 12.55 15.50
N GLY A 80 6.12 11.66 14.67
CA GLY A 80 5.53 10.35 14.30
C GLY A 80 5.11 10.18 12.84
N ALA A 81 5.68 10.98 11.92
CA ALA A 81 5.22 11.14 10.55
C ALA A 81 5.35 9.90 9.65
N SER A 82 4.28 9.58 8.91
CA SER A 82 4.19 8.54 7.88
C SER A 82 5.44 8.30 7.04
N PHE A 83 5.73 7.03 6.78
CA PHE A 83 6.86 6.59 5.96
C PHE A 83 6.41 5.79 4.73
N GLY A 84 7.29 5.75 3.74
CA GLY A 84 7.19 4.91 2.56
C GLY A 84 6.31 5.46 1.43
N LEU A 85 6.32 4.71 0.33
CA LEU A 85 5.53 4.94 -0.89
C LEU A 85 4.03 5.15 -0.61
N ALA A 86 3.51 4.42 0.38
CA ALA A 86 2.11 4.43 0.72
C ALA A 86 1.74 5.43 1.85
N ASN A 87 2.71 6.23 2.33
CA ASN A 87 2.50 7.25 3.36
C ASN A 87 1.76 6.73 4.62
N MET A 88 2.09 5.51 5.05
CA MET A 88 1.36 4.82 6.13
C MET A 88 1.75 5.35 7.53
N HIS A 89 0.74 5.68 8.33
CA HIS A 89 0.90 6.10 9.72
C HIS A 89 1.35 4.95 10.64
N ARG A 90 2.16 5.26 11.65
CA ARG A 90 2.66 4.27 12.63
C ARG A 90 1.55 3.46 13.28
N THR A 91 0.44 4.10 13.66
CA THR A 91 -0.69 3.43 14.31
C THR A 91 -1.36 2.41 13.39
N ALA A 92 -1.55 2.76 12.11
CA ALA A 92 -2.08 1.85 11.10
C ALA A 92 -1.11 0.69 10.86
N PHE A 93 0.18 0.97 10.70
CA PHE A 93 1.20 -0.04 10.52
C PHE A 93 1.28 -1.01 11.70
N GLU A 94 1.31 -0.51 12.94
CA GLU A 94 1.38 -1.36 14.12
C GLU A 94 0.16 -2.27 14.27
N GLN A 95 -1.01 -1.81 13.80
CA GLN A 95 -2.19 -2.66 13.72
C GLN A 95 -2.02 -3.77 12.68
N VAL A 96 -1.57 -3.43 11.46
CA VAL A 96 -1.26 -4.40 10.39
C VAL A 96 -0.21 -5.41 10.87
N ARG A 97 0.88 -4.94 11.47
CA ARG A 97 1.95 -5.77 12.03
C ARG A 97 1.40 -6.80 13.00
N ARG A 98 0.55 -6.37 13.94
CA ARG A 98 -0.07 -7.28 14.92
C ARG A 98 -1.05 -8.26 14.28
N THR A 99 -1.87 -7.80 13.34
CA THR A 99 -2.88 -8.63 12.68
C THR A 99 -2.28 -9.70 11.77
N HIS A 100 -1.15 -9.40 11.10
CA HIS A 100 -0.53 -10.30 10.11
C HIS A 100 0.80 -10.91 10.59
N GLY A 101 1.26 -10.59 11.81
CA GLY A 101 2.47 -11.17 12.39
C GLY A 101 3.77 -10.72 11.71
N LEU A 102 3.82 -9.49 11.18
CA LEU A 102 5.00 -8.97 10.49
C LEU A 102 6.16 -8.73 11.49
N ALA A 103 7.40 -9.03 11.08
CA ALA A 103 8.59 -8.89 11.91
C ALA A 103 9.23 -7.50 11.79
N GLU A 104 8.94 -6.82 10.68
CA GLU A 104 9.46 -5.52 10.30
C GLU A 104 8.90 -4.41 11.19
N ARG A 105 9.68 -3.34 11.31
CA ARG A 105 9.35 -2.16 12.08
C ARG A 105 8.80 -1.08 11.16
N TRP A 106 8.09 -0.14 11.77
CA TRP A 106 7.49 0.95 11.03
C TRP A 106 8.50 1.82 10.26
N GLN A 107 9.74 1.94 10.75
CA GLN A 107 10.82 2.65 10.05
C GLN A 107 11.23 1.95 8.75
N ASP A 108 11.10 0.62 8.68
CA ASP A 108 11.57 -0.17 7.54
C ASP A 108 10.70 0.12 6.29
N LEU A 109 9.47 0.63 6.46
CA LEU A 109 8.63 1.15 5.36
C LEU A 109 9.31 2.27 4.56
N ARG A 110 10.23 3.01 5.18
CA ARG A 110 10.98 4.06 4.50
C ARG A 110 12.00 3.47 3.54
N ASP A 111 12.64 2.37 3.91
CA ASP A 111 13.82 1.87 3.23
C ASP A 111 13.49 0.71 2.28
N ASP A 112 12.33 0.08 2.45
CA ASP A 112 11.82 -1.00 1.59
C ASP A 112 10.47 -0.62 0.95
N PRO A 113 10.47 -0.16 -0.31
CA PRO A 113 9.25 0.18 -1.04
C PRO A 113 8.33 -1.02 -1.29
N ALA A 114 8.90 -2.21 -1.53
CA ALA A 114 8.09 -3.41 -1.77
C ALA A 114 7.33 -3.76 -0.50
N PHE A 115 7.99 -3.70 0.65
CA PHE A 115 7.36 -3.86 1.95
C PHE A 115 6.32 -2.76 2.22
N ALA A 116 6.58 -1.52 1.85
CA ALA A 116 5.61 -0.44 2.00
C ALA A 116 4.33 -0.67 1.18
N VAL A 117 4.45 -1.16 -0.06
CA VAL A 117 3.31 -1.56 -0.90
C VAL A 117 2.56 -2.73 -0.28
N HIS A 118 3.28 -3.75 0.19
CA HIS A 118 2.69 -4.93 0.80
C HIS A 118 1.91 -4.58 2.09
N ALA A 119 2.52 -3.79 2.98
CA ALA A 119 1.86 -3.31 4.18
C ALA A 119 0.57 -2.51 3.85
N ALA A 120 0.60 -1.67 2.81
CA ALA A 120 -0.57 -0.92 2.35
C ALA A 120 -1.69 -1.84 1.83
N ALA A 121 -1.34 -2.87 1.05
CA ALA A 121 -2.30 -3.86 0.58
C ALA A 121 -2.95 -4.62 1.77
N LEU A 122 -2.17 -5.02 2.77
CA LEU A 122 -2.69 -5.62 4.00
C LEU A 122 -3.57 -4.66 4.80
N HIS A 123 -3.22 -3.38 4.85
CA HIS A 123 -4.07 -2.38 5.51
C HIS A 123 -5.43 -2.26 4.83
N LEU A 124 -5.45 -2.22 3.50
CA LEU A 124 -6.68 -2.19 2.71
C LEU A 124 -7.51 -3.46 2.95
N LYS A 125 -6.89 -4.63 3.03
CA LYS A 125 -7.55 -5.89 3.40
C LYS A 125 -8.22 -5.81 4.78
N ASP A 126 -7.56 -5.22 5.76
CA ASP A 126 -8.11 -5.08 7.10
C ASP A 126 -9.26 -4.06 7.15
N LEU A 127 -9.15 -2.96 6.40
CA LEU A 127 -10.26 -2.03 6.20
C LEU A 127 -11.45 -2.75 5.58
N ASP A 128 -11.20 -3.56 4.55
CA ASP A 128 -12.21 -4.28 3.80
C ASP A 128 -13.00 -5.27 4.65
N ARG A 129 -12.31 -6.00 5.53
CA ARG A 129 -12.93 -6.87 6.54
C ARG A 129 -13.82 -6.12 7.53
N SER A 130 -13.56 -4.83 7.76
CA SER A 130 -14.33 -4.01 8.70
C SER A 130 -15.50 -3.26 8.05
N LEU A 131 -15.63 -3.34 6.73
CA LEU A 131 -16.68 -2.65 5.98
C LEU A 131 -17.99 -3.46 6.06
N PRO A 132 -19.14 -2.82 6.31
CA PRO A 132 -20.42 -3.53 6.25
C PRO A 132 -20.72 -4.00 4.82
N GLU A 133 -21.26 -5.21 4.67
CA GLU A 133 -21.67 -5.78 3.38
C GLU A 133 -22.65 -4.88 2.63
N ARG A 134 -23.58 -4.27 3.37
CA ARG A 134 -24.49 -3.25 2.86
C ARG A 134 -24.01 -1.88 3.28
N HIS A 135 -23.70 -1.04 2.30
CA HIS A 135 -23.37 0.36 2.49
C HIS A 135 -24.26 1.23 1.60
N ALA A 136 -24.38 2.52 1.95
CA ALA A 136 -25.09 3.48 1.14
C ALA A 136 -24.54 3.48 -0.30
N HIS A 137 -25.44 3.55 -1.29
CA HIS A 137 -25.11 3.47 -2.72
C HIS A 137 -24.30 4.67 -3.27
N ARG A 138 -23.96 5.64 -2.41
CA ARG A 138 -23.26 6.86 -2.80
C ARG A 138 -21.79 6.63 -3.16
N TYR A 139 -21.15 5.63 -2.55
CA TYR A 139 -19.74 5.32 -2.74
C TYR A 139 -19.58 3.85 -3.12
N THR A 140 -18.64 3.58 -4.01
CA THR A 140 -18.22 2.20 -4.28
C THR A 140 -17.42 1.66 -3.10
N ARG A 141 -17.23 0.33 -3.07
CA ARG A 141 -16.41 -0.33 -2.06
C ARG A 141 -14.98 0.23 -2.06
N ASP A 142 -14.34 0.32 -3.23
CA ASP A 142 -13.01 0.91 -3.42
C ASP A 142 -12.91 2.34 -2.87
N GLU A 143 -13.93 3.17 -3.12
CA GLU A 143 -13.96 4.55 -2.64
C GLU A 143 -14.07 4.62 -1.12
N LEU A 144 -14.83 3.72 -0.50
CA LEU A 144 -14.91 3.60 0.95
C LEU A 144 -13.57 3.14 1.53
N LEU A 145 -12.89 2.18 0.90
CA LEU A 145 -11.56 1.74 1.31
C LEU A 145 -10.52 2.85 1.20
N ALA A 146 -10.54 3.62 0.10
CA ALA A 146 -9.66 4.79 -0.07
C ALA A 146 -9.93 5.86 1.00
N LEU A 147 -11.21 6.15 1.30
CA LEU A 147 -11.57 7.04 2.40
C LEU A 147 -11.13 6.48 3.76
N GLY A 148 -11.21 5.17 3.96
CA GLY A 148 -10.72 4.50 5.16
C GLY A 148 -9.21 4.55 5.31
N TYR A 149 -8.48 4.46 4.22
CA TYR A 149 -7.03 4.64 4.19
C TYR A 149 -6.66 6.07 4.62
N ASN A 150 -7.38 7.08 4.08
CA ASN A 150 -7.14 8.49 4.40
C ASN A 150 -7.60 8.92 5.80
N THR A 151 -8.72 8.36 6.29
CA THR A 151 -9.43 8.90 7.47
C THR A 151 -9.59 7.89 8.61
N GLY A 152 -9.16 6.65 8.42
CA GLY A 152 -9.28 5.54 9.34
C GLY A 152 -10.61 4.78 9.25
N ALA A 153 -10.60 3.53 9.72
CA ALA A 153 -11.73 2.59 9.62
C ALA A 153 -13.02 3.07 10.30
N ARG A 154 -12.91 3.87 11.37
CA ARG A 154 -14.09 4.43 12.06
C ARG A 154 -14.87 5.39 11.15
N ASN A 155 -14.17 6.32 10.50
CA ASN A 155 -14.79 7.29 9.60
C ASN A 155 -15.31 6.63 8.33
N MET A 156 -14.56 5.68 7.76
CA MET A 156 -15.04 4.83 6.67
C MET A 156 -16.39 4.19 6.97
N ARG A 157 -16.57 3.61 8.16
CA ARG A 157 -17.86 3.01 8.56
C ARG A 157 -18.98 4.03 8.71
N LEU A 158 -18.67 5.27 9.11
CA LEU A 158 -19.66 6.36 9.11
C LEU A 158 -20.05 6.73 7.68
N PHE A 159 -19.09 6.82 6.75
CA PHE A 159 -19.35 7.13 5.35
C PHE A 159 -20.15 6.01 4.66
N ALA A 160 -19.84 4.75 4.98
CA ALA A 160 -20.60 3.59 4.53
C ALA A 160 -22.07 3.63 5.00
N ARG A 161 -22.36 4.29 6.12
CA ARG A 161 -23.72 4.54 6.64
C ARG A 161 -24.36 5.82 6.10
N GLY A 162 -23.71 6.52 5.18
CA GLY A 162 -24.25 7.70 4.51
C GLY A 162 -23.83 9.05 5.12
N VAL A 163 -23.00 9.07 6.16
CA VAL A 163 -22.43 10.33 6.67
C VAL A 163 -21.55 10.95 5.57
N PRO A 164 -21.74 12.23 5.20
CA PRO A 164 -20.92 12.84 4.17
C PRO A 164 -19.49 13.10 4.65
N PRO A 165 -18.46 12.82 3.84
CA PRO A 165 -17.08 13.16 4.16
C PRO A 165 -16.90 14.68 4.20
N GLY A 166 -16.00 15.16 5.07
CA GLY A 166 -15.62 16.56 5.14
C GLY A 166 -14.82 17.05 3.92
N PRO A 167 -14.51 18.36 3.80
CA PRO A 167 -13.87 18.94 2.62
C PRO A 167 -12.55 18.26 2.22
N MET A 168 -11.69 17.91 3.18
CA MET A 168 -10.43 17.23 2.92
C MET A 168 -10.63 15.83 2.35
N ALA A 169 -11.48 15.02 2.98
CA ALA A 169 -11.79 13.67 2.52
C ALA A 169 -12.50 13.67 1.15
N ARG A 170 -13.32 14.68 0.85
CA ARG A 170 -13.89 14.88 -0.50
C ARG A 170 -12.83 15.22 -1.54
N SER A 171 -11.88 16.08 -1.18
CA SER A 171 -10.75 16.43 -2.07
C SER A 171 -9.86 15.20 -2.35
N TYR A 172 -9.61 14.40 -1.31
CA TYR A 172 -8.91 13.11 -1.45
C TYR A 172 -9.65 12.17 -2.39
N LEU A 173 -10.98 12.01 -2.22
CA LEU A 173 -11.79 11.15 -3.07
C LEU A 173 -11.85 11.63 -4.51
N ARG A 174 -11.90 12.95 -4.75
CA ARG A 174 -11.86 13.50 -6.11
C ARG A 174 -10.56 13.10 -6.81
N ARG A 175 -9.41 13.31 -6.16
CA ARG A 175 -8.11 12.89 -6.71
C ARG A 175 -8.01 11.38 -6.91
N PHE A 176 -8.55 10.60 -5.97
CA PHE A 176 -8.62 9.15 -6.13
C PHE A 176 -9.36 8.77 -7.41
N ARG A 177 -10.49 9.42 -7.73
CA ARG A 177 -11.21 9.21 -8.99
C ARG A 177 -10.38 9.64 -10.20
N ASP A 178 -9.72 10.79 -10.11
CA ASP A 178 -8.88 11.33 -11.20
C ASP A 178 -7.68 10.41 -11.51
N HIS A 179 -7.06 9.81 -10.48
CA HIS A 179 -5.93 8.90 -10.64
C HIS A 179 -6.31 7.48 -11.08
N ARG A 180 -7.59 7.09 -10.97
CA ARG A 180 -8.03 5.72 -11.24
C ARG A 180 -7.77 5.30 -12.68
N SER A 181 -8.05 6.16 -13.66
CA SER A 181 -7.82 5.85 -15.08
C SER A 181 -6.33 5.66 -15.35
N ARG A 182 -5.48 6.55 -14.81
CA ARG A 182 -4.03 6.45 -14.96
C ARG A 182 -3.47 5.17 -14.33
N ALA A 183 -3.95 4.82 -13.14
CA ALA A 183 -3.59 3.57 -12.48
C ALA A 183 -3.99 2.33 -13.30
N ALA A 184 -5.15 2.37 -13.97
CA ALA A 184 -5.61 1.29 -14.83
C ALA A 184 -4.72 1.12 -16.07
N GLU A 185 -4.34 2.22 -16.73
CA GLU A 185 -3.40 2.20 -17.87
C GLU A 185 -2.07 1.54 -17.48
N ILE A 186 -1.46 2.01 -16.39
CA ILE A 186 -0.19 1.46 -15.89
C ILE A 186 -0.30 -0.04 -15.63
N LEU A 187 -1.36 -0.48 -14.96
CA LEU A 187 -1.53 -1.90 -14.64
C LEU A 187 -1.78 -2.76 -15.90
N ALA A 188 -2.44 -2.21 -16.92
CA ALA A 188 -2.65 -2.92 -18.19
C ALA A 188 -1.32 -3.14 -18.93
N ASP A 189 -0.46 -2.11 -18.99
CA ASP A 189 0.86 -2.19 -19.62
C ASP A 189 1.77 -3.26 -18.96
N HIS A 190 1.52 -3.59 -17.69
CA HIS A 190 2.24 -4.61 -16.93
C HIS A 190 1.56 -5.99 -16.90
N HIS A 191 0.36 -6.12 -17.48
CA HIS A 191 -0.37 -7.39 -17.58
C HIS A 191 -0.25 -8.03 -18.98
N GLU A 192 0.22 -7.29 -20.00
CA GLU A 192 0.57 -7.86 -21.30
C GLU A 192 1.73 -8.87 -21.13
N PRO A 193 1.50 -10.17 -21.39
CA PRO A 193 2.59 -11.14 -21.37
C PRO A 193 3.54 -10.86 -22.53
N TYR A 194 4.82 -11.04 -22.27
CA TYR A 194 5.92 -11.01 -23.22
C TYR A 194 5.77 -12.16 -24.24
N ASP A 195 4.78 -12.09 -25.14
CA ASP A 195 4.45 -13.13 -26.12
C ASP A 195 4.58 -12.62 -27.57
N SER A 196 5.62 -11.83 -27.83
CA SER A 196 6.03 -11.45 -29.18
C SER A 196 7.55 -11.45 -29.34
N ALA A 197 8.15 -12.62 -29.13
CA ALA A 197 9.48 -12.93 -29.62
C ALA A 197 9.51 -14.35 -30.22
N THR A 198 8.77 -14.54 -31.30
CA THR A 198 9.12 -15.54 -32.31
C THR A 198 8.82 -14.96 -33.68
N GLY A 199 9.88 -14.49 -34.32
CA GLY A 199 9.97 -14.14 -35.74
C GLY A 199 11.36 -14.54 -36.21
#